data_AF-S6VYX7-F1
#
_entry.id   AF-S6VYX7-F1
#
_cell.length_a   1.000
_cell.length_b   1.000
_cell.length_c   1.000
_cell.angle_alpha   90.00
_cell.angle_beta   90.00
_cell.angle_gamma   90.00
#
_symmetry.space_group_name_H-M   'P 1'
#
loop_
_entity.id
_entity.type
_entity.pdbx_description
1 polymer ?
#
loop_
_entity_poly.entity_id
_entity_poly.type
_entity_poly.pdbx_seq_one_letter_code
_entity_poly.pdbx_strand_id
1 'polypeptide(L)'
;ILVASGNQAMLGIVTAGADIFLESQKMPFIRAARVMETWQEHRKILRALARHASGPAQKAMQEHIRGAALRTGIVFVSPSG
;
A
#
# COMPACT_ATOMS: atom_id res chain seq x y z
N ILE A 1 9.66 3.51 -4.32
CA ILE A 1 9.76 2.11 -3.83
C ILE A 1 9.78 1.14 -4.99
N LEU A 2 8.77 1.11 -5.88
CA LEU A 2 8.70 0.12 -6.95
C LEU A 2 9.88 0.15 -7.92
N VAL A 3 10.27 1.33 -8.41
CA VAL A 3 11.50 1.51 -9.23
C VAL A 3 12.75 1.04 -8.48
N ALA A 4 12.85 1.39 -7.20
CA ALA A 4 13.99 1.03 -6.34
C ALA A 4 14.08 -0.48 -6.04
N SER A 5 13.03 -1.26 -6.33
CA SER A 5 13.05 -2.72 -6.17
C SER A 5 13.83 -3.44 -7.27
N GLY A 6 14.14 -2.76 -8.38
CA GLY A 6 14.77 -3.39 -9.56
C GLY A 6 13.90 -4.40 -10.31
N ASN A 7 12.67 -4.66 -9.84
CA ASN A 7 11.78 -5.66 -10.44
C ASN A 7 10.99 -5.05 -11.60
N GLN A 8 11.56 -5.17 -12.81
CA GLN A 8 10.98 -4.63 -14.05
C GLN A 8 9.64 -5.28 -14.41
N ALA A 9 9.43 -6.56 -14.09
CA ALA A 9 8.15 -7.23 -14.32
C ALA A 9 7.04 -6.63 -13.46
N MET A 10 7.30 -6.45 -12.16
CA MET A 10 6.37 -5.80 -11.24
C MET A 10 6.15 -4.33 -11.59
N LEU A 11 7.19 -3.63 -12.02
CA LEU A 11 7.05 -2.26 -12.53
C LEU A 11 6.07 -2.23 -13.71
N GLY A 12 6.30 -3.09 -14.72
CA GLY A 12 5.44 -3.22 -15.89
C GLY A 12 3.97 -3.48 -15.54
N ILE A 13 3.71 -4.44 -14.64
CA ILE A 13 2.35 -4.77 -14.18
C ILE A 13 1.65 -3.58 -13.55
N VAL A 14 2.31 -2.86 -12.64
CA VAL A 14 1.72 -1.70 -11.96
C VAL A 14 1.53 -0.52 -12.93
N THR A 15 2.48 -0.29 -13.84
CA THR A 15 2.40 0.81 -14.82
C THR A 15 1.40 0.56 -15.94
N ALA A 16 1.11 -0.70 -16.28
CA ALA A 16 0.08 -1.03 -17.28
C ALA A 16 -1.32 -0.56 -16.84
N GLY A 17 -1.55 -0.42 -15.53
CA GLY A 17 -2.76 0.17 -14.95
C GLY A 17 -2.54 1.56 -14.35
N ALA A 18 -1.57 2.33 -14.84
CA ALA A 18 -1.13 3.58 -14.22
C ALA A 18 -2.27 4.57 -13.95
N ASP A 19 -3.23 4.72 -14.88
CA ASP A 19 -4.36 5.65 -14.70
C ASP A 19 -5.26 5.21 -13.54
N ILE A 20 -5.66 3.93 -13.52
CA ILE A 20 -6.45 3.35 -12.42
C ILE A 20 -5.68 3.46 -11.10
N PHE A 21 -4.37 3.21 -11.13
CA PHE A 21 -3.52 3.32 -9.95
C PHE A 21 -3.48 4.76 -9.44
N LEU A 22 -3.26 5.75 -10.30
CA LEU A 22 -3.23 7.16 -9.91
C LEU A 22 -4.57 7.63 -9.35
N GLU A 23 -5.70 7.22 -9.93
CA GLU A 23 -7.02 7.52 -9.38
C GLU A 23 -7.22 6.87 -8.00
N SER A 24 -6.74 5.63 -7.81
CA SER A 24 -6.82 4.95 -6.51
C SER A 24 -6.07 5.69 -5.40
N GLN A 25 -4.98 6.40 -5.73
CA GLN A 25 -4.20 7.18 -4.76
C GLN A 25 -4.93 8.43 -4.26
N LYS A 26 -5.96 8.91 -4.97
CA LYS A 26 -6.75 10.08 -4.53
C LYS A 26 -7.79 9.71 -3.48
N MET A 27 -8.25 8.46 -3.48
CA MET A 27 -9.35 7.96 -2.63
C MET A 27 -9.17 8.23 -1.12
N PRO A 28 -7.96 8.09 -0.53
CA PRO A 28 -7.75 8.39 0.89
C PRO A 28 -8.01 9.86 1.27
N PHE A 29 -7.96 10.79 0.31
CA PHE A 29 -8.11 12.22 0.54
C PHE A 29 -9.54 12.72 0.38
N ILE A 30 -10.45 11.89 -0.13
CA ILE A 30 -11.88 12.23 -0.28
C ILE A 30 -12.57 12.37 1.09
N ARG A 31 -12.04 11.69 2.13
CA ARG A 31 -12.56 11.75 3.50
C ARG A 31 -11.47 12.26 4.44
N ALA A 32 -11.47 13.57 4.71
CA ALA A 32 -10.48 14.25 5.55
C ALA A 32 -10.22 13.55 6.91
N ALA A 33 -11.26 12.98 7.53
CA ALA A 33 -11.18 12.30 8.82
C ALA A 33 -10.22 11.09 8.85
N ARG A 34 -9.84 10.52 7.69
CA ARG A 34 -9.03 9.29 7.60
C ARG A 34 -7.68 9.48 6.91
N VAL A 35 -7.33 10.71 6.53
CA VAL A 35 -6.07 11.04 5.82
C VAL A 35 -4.83 10.63 6.62
N MET A 36 -4.90 10.71 7.95
CA MET A 36 -3.79 10.32 8.82
C MET A 36 -3.53 8.81 8.84
N GLU A 37 -4.50 7.97 8.48
CA GLU A 37 -4.31 6.51 8.40
C GLU A 37 -3.24 6.17 7.36
N THR A 38 -3.37 6.70 6.14
CA THR A 38 -2.43 6.43 5.04
C THR A 38 -1.04 6.96 5.34
N TRP A 39 -0.93 8.13 5.99
CA TRP A 39 0.37 8.64 6.43
C TRP A 39 1.02 7.73 7.47
N GLN A 40 0.28 7.26 8.48
CA GLN A 40 0.79 6.37 9.52
C GLN A 40 1.23 5.02 8.94
N GLU A 41 0.44 4.45 8.03
CA GLU A 41 0.73 3.22 7.29
C GLU A 41 2.04 3.34 6.50
N HIS A 42 2.18 4.37 5.66
CA HIS A 42 3.40 4.60 4.89
C HIS A 42 4.62 4.85 5.78
N ARG A 43 4.47 5.62 6.87
CA ARG A 43 5.55 5.81 7.84
C ARG A 43 5.96 4.51 8.53
N LYS A 44 5.06 3.55 8.72
CA LYS A 44 5.38 2.21 9.25
C LYS A 44 6.20 1.40 8.23
N ILE A 45 5.79 1.41 6.96
CA ILE A 45 6.51 0.74 5.87
C ILE A 45 7.95 1.30 5.74
N LEU A 46 8.08 2.62 5.62
CA LEU A 46 9.38 3.27 5.45
C LEU A 46 10.33 3.02 6.63
N ARG A 47 9.81 3.03 7.88
CA ARG A 47 10.61 2.68 9.07
C ARG A 47 11.10 1.23 9.08
N ALA A 48 10.33 0.29 8.54
CA ALA A 48 10.77 -1.10 8.42
C ALA A 48 11.82 -1.26 7.32
N LEU A 49 11.62 -0.61 6.17
CA LEU A 49 12.57 -0.59 5.05
C LEU A 49 13.91 0.03 5.45
N ALA A 50 13.90 1.17 6.15
CA ALA A 50 15.11 1.85 6.62
C ALA A 50 15.95 1.00 7.60
N ARG A 51 15.33 0.01 8.26
CA ARG A 51 16.00 -0.93 9.15
C ARG A 51 16.36 -2.26 8.48
N HIS A 52 16.20 -2.35 7.15
CA HIS A 52 16.39 -3.57 6.37
C HIS A 52 15.58 -4.78 6.88
N ALA A 53 14.44 -4.52 7.53
CA ALA A 53 13.61 -5.55 8.16
C ALA A 53 12.52 -6.02 7.20
N SER A 54 12.84 -7.02 6.36
CA SER A 54 11.97 -7.51 5.27
C SER A 54 10.60 -8.02 5.76
N GLY A 55 10.56 -8.90 6.76
CA GLY A 55 9.31 -9.44 7.33
C GLY A 55 8.37 -8.34 7.86
N PRO A 56 8.86 -7.44 8.74
CA PRO A 56 8.08 -6.29 9.18
C PRO A 56 7.65 -5.34 8.05
N ALA A 57 8.47 -5.12 7.03
CA ALA A 57 8.11 -4.30 5.87
C ALA A 57 6.97 -4.95 5.06
N GLN A 58 7.05 -6.26 4.84
CA GLN A 58 6.00 -7.03 4.17
C GLN A 58 4.68 -6.99 4.97
N LYS A 59 4.73 -7.23 6.28
CA LYS A 59 3.54 -7.15 7.14
C LYS A 59 2.90 -5.77 7.09
N ALA A 60 3.69 -4.70 7.21
CA ALA A 60 3.19 -3.32 7.13
C ALA A 60 2.55 -3.01 5.77
N MET A 61 3.12 -3.55 4.67
CA MET A 61 2.53 -3.41 3.34
C MET A 61 1.19 -4.14 3.21
N GLN A 62 1.07 -5.36 3.75
CA GLN A 62 -0.20 -6.10 3.75
C GLN A 62 -1.28 -5.38 4.55
N GLU A 63 -0.93 -4.83 5.72
CA GLU A 63 -1.84 -4.02 6.53
C GLU A 63 -2.30 -2.77 5.77
N HIS A 64 -1.38 -2.06 5.09
CA HIS A 64 -1.73 -0.91 4.24
C HIS A 64 -2.70 -1.28 3.12
N ILE A 65 -2.45 -2.37 2.39
CA ILE A 65 -3.32 -2.84 1.30
C ILE A 65 -4.73 -3.16 1.81
N ARG A 66 -4.84 -3.86 2.96
CA ARG A 66 -6.14 -4.13 3.60
C ARG A 66 -6.83 -2.84 4.06
N GLY A 67 -6.09 -1.92 4.68
CA GLY A 67 -6.62 -0.63 5.11
C GLY A 67 -7.14 0.23 3.96
N ALA A 68 -6.40 0.28 2.86
CA ALA A 68 -6.80 0.98 1.63
C ALA A 68 -8.10 0.41 1.05
N ALA A 69 -8.21 -0.92 0.93
CA ALA A 69 -9.43 -1.59 0.47
C ALA A 69 -10.62 -1.31 1.40
N LEU A 70 -10.41 -1.40 2.72
CA LEU A 70 -11.47 -1.14 3.71
C LEU A 70 -12.02 0.28 3.61
N ARG A 71 -11.15 1.27 3.33
CA ARG A 71 -11.58 2.67 3.12
C ARG A 71 -12.49 2.83 1.89
N THR A 72 -12.39 1.95 0.90
CA THR A 72 -13.27 1.92 -0.28
C THR A 72 -14.44 0.93 -0.13
N GLY A 73 -14.64 0.34 1.06
CA GLY A 73 -15.72 -0.61 1.32
C GLY A 73 -15.43 -2.06 0.90
N ILE A 74 -14.20 -2.37 0.51
CA ILE A 74 -13.78 -3.71 0.12
C ILE A 74 -13.11 -4.39 1.32
N VAL A 75 -13.59 -5.57 1.70
CA VAL A 75 -13.00 -6.36 2.79
C VAL A 75 -12.26 -7.56 2.19
N PHE A 76 -10.93 -7.59 2.36
CA PHE A 76 -10.15 -8.78 2.04
C PHE A 76 -10.29 -9.80 3.17
N VAL A 77 -11.02 -10.89 2.90
CA VAL A 77 -11.02 -12.09 3.74
C VAL A 77 -9.71 -12.84 3.52
N SER A 78 -8.90 -12.98 4.57
CA SER A 78 -7.81 -13.95 4.55
C SER A 78 -8.41 -15.33 4.83
N PRO A 79 -8.02 -16.41 4.14
CA PRO A 79 -8.29 -17.74 4.63
C PRO A 79 -7.69 -17.82 6.03
N SER A 80 -8.50 -18.20 7.01
CA SER A 80 -8.00 -18.60 8.33
C SER A 80 -6.95 -19.68 8.11
N GLY A 81 -5.73 -19.43 8.60
CA GLY A 81 -4.64 -20.40 8.55
C GLY A 81 -4.92 -21.63 9.39
#